data_AF-A0AAD4GB40-F1
#
_entry.id   AF-A0AAD4GB40-F1
#
_cell.length_a   1.000
_cell.length_b   1.000
_cell.length_c   1.000
_cell.angle_alpha   90.00
_cell.angle_beta   90.00
_cell.angle_gamma   90.00
#
_symmetry.space_group_name_H-M   'P 1'
#
loop_
_entity.id
_entity.type
_entity.pdbx_description
1 polymer ?
#
loop_
_entity_poly.entity_id
_entity_poly.type
_entity_poly.pdbx_seq_one_letter_code
_entity_poly.pdbx_strand_id
1 'polypeptide(L)'
;MGCFIHTQEAQSTTNDEETTLVVKNDKPSCSKSSRLVDKLDKDLVTAVSCGVTWMILGGLHLIAWNFDFPTEMEKVLWRVASLTLAAGPQAMLSLFLIFGIADFLELCSLDDCLDKVEGLSYSVGILTIVSRLLLVALMLASLRALPCSAHQTLSWTAYIPHL
;
A
#
# COMPACT_ATOMS: atom_id res chain seq x y z
N MET A 1 37.34 35.49 71.68
CA MET A 1 36.01 34.85 71.79
C MET A 1 35.46 34.69 70.39
N GLY A 2 35.34 33.44 69.91
CA GLY A 2 34.57 32.94 68.75
C GLY A 2 34.89 33.52 67.36
N CYS A 3 34.91 32.81 66.22
CA CYS A 3 34.69 31.41 65.80
C CYS A 3 35.13 31.41 64.30
N PHE A 4 36.16 30.66 63.85
CA PHE A 4 36.07 29.44 63.02
C PHE A 4 34.98 29.52 61.91
N ILE A 5 35.21 29.43 60.58
CA ILE A 5 36.02 28.49 59.75
C ILE A 5 36.15 29.03 58.29
N HIS A 6 37.26 28.63 57.65
CA HIS A 6 37.55 28.51 56.19
C HIS A 6 36.31 28.25 55.28
N THR A 7 36.28 28.58 53.98
CA THR A 7 37.03 27.88 52.91
C THR A 7 37.00 28.70 51.61
N GLN A 8 38.15 28.75 50.92
CA GLN A 8 38.29 29.09 49.49
C GLN A 8 37.48 28.10 48.62
N GLU A 9 37.06 28.41 47.39
CA GLU A 9 37.92 28.33 46.20
C GLU A 9 37.41 29.25 45.08
N ALA A 10 38.30 30.14 44.65
CA ALA A 10 38.26 30.75 43.33
C ALA A 10 38.91 29.77 42.36
N GLN A 11 38.13 29.22 41.43
CA GLN A 11 38.66 28.44 40.31
C GLN A 11 38.72 29.34 39.08
N SER A 12 39.84 30.04 38.96
CA SER A 12 40.28 30.70 37.73
C SER A 12 41.00 29.67 36.88
N THR A 13 40.36 29.19 35.83
CA THR A 13 41.07 28.64 34.66
C THR A 13 40.46 29.27 33.41
N THR A 14 41.21 30.22 32.88
CA THR A 14 41.23 30.63 31.47
C THR A 14 41.04 29.43 30.55
N ASN A 15 40.18 29.56 29.55
CA ASN A 15 40.41 29.17 28.15
C ASN A 15 39.17 29.55 27.33
N ASP A 16 39.36 30.48 26.40
CA ASP A 16 38.77 30.55 25.06
C ASP A 16 37.46 29.79 24.83
N GLU A 17 36.33 30.52 24.76
CA GLU A 17 35.27 30.24 23.77
C GLU A 17 34.22 31.34 23.84
N GLU A 18 34.15 32.09 22.74
CA GLU A 18 32.93 32.59 22.11
C GLU A 18 31.69 32.66 23.02
N THR A 19 31.30 33.88 23.38
CA THR A 19 29.95 34.18 23.86
C THR A 19 28.98 34.02 22.68
N THR A 20 28.79 32.80 22.21
CA THR A 20 27.69 32.42 21.34
C THR A 20 26.45 32.57 22.19
N LEU A 21 25.77 33.70 22.03
CA LEU A 21 24.38 33.83 22.41
C LEU A 21 23.65 32.72 21.66
N VAL A 22 23.49 31.57 22.31
CA VAL A 22 22.61 30.51 21.87
C VAL A 22 21.21 31.09 21.98
N VAL A 23 20.83 31.83 20.93
CA VAL A 23 19.46 32.07 20.56
C VAL A 23 18.88 30.68 20.41
N LYS A 24 18.26 30.20 21.49
CA LYS A 24 17.44 29.00 21.48
C LYS A 24 16.23 29.37 20.64
N ASN A 25 16.42 29.26 19.32
CA ASN A 25 15.39 29.43 18.32
C ASN A 25 14.36 28.33 18.57
N ASP A 26 13.35 28.64 19.37
CA ASP A 26 12.11 27.88 19.36
C ASP A 26 11.44 28.10 17.99
N LYS A 27 11.88 27.31 17.00
CA LYS A 27 11.19 27.15 15.72
C LYS A 27 10.52 25.77 15.61
N PRO A 28 9.62 25.36 16.54
CA PRO A 28 8.91 24.09 16.41
C PRO A 28 7.76 24.16 15.38
N SER A 29 7.18 25.35 15.13
CA SER A 29 5.97 25.47 14.30
C SER A 29 6.24 25.32 12.79
N CYS A 30 7.27 25.99 12.27
CA CYS A 30 7.57 26.00 10.83
C CYS A 30 8.13 24.64 10.32
N SER A 31 8.97 23.96 11.10
CA SER A 31 9.52 22.64 10.70
C SER A 31 8.52 21.47 10.82
N LYS A 32 7.46 21.65 11.63
CA LYS A 32 6.40 20.65 11.78
C LYS A 32 5.40 20.76 10.63
N SER A 33 5.04 21.97 10.23
CA SER A 33 4.18 22.23 9.08
C SER A 33 4.78 21.69 7.78
N SER A 34 6.07 21.95 7.50
CA SER A 34 6.72 21.41 6.28
C SER A 34 6.74 19.88 6.27
N ARG A 35 7.05 19.24 7.41
CA ARG A 35 7.03 17.77 7.53
C ARG A 35 5.65 17.15 7.35
N LEU A 36 4.59 17.83 7.79
CA LEU A 36 3.22 17.34 7.59
C LEU A 36 2.82 17.43 6.12
N VAL A 37 3.20 18.50 5.42
CA VAL A 37 2.96 18.64 3.97
C VAL A 37 3.73 17.57 3.20
N ASP A 38 5.00 17.34 3.52
CA ASP A 38 5.80 16.30 2.87
C ASP A 38 5.26 14.88 3.12
N LYS A 39 4.70 14.64 4.31
CA LYS A 39 4.10 13.34 4.64
C LYS A 39 2.78 13.15 3.87
N LEU A 40 1.95 14.18 3.83
CA LEU A 40 0.68 14.16 3.09
C LEU A 40 0.90 13.99 1.58
N ASP A 41 1.90 14.66 1.00
CA ASP A 41 2.28 14.50 -0.40
C ASP A 41 2.69 13.05 -0.71
N LYS A 42 3.56 12.47 0.12
CA LYS A 42 4.00 11.07 -0.03
C LYS A 42 2.85 10.07 0.11
N ASP A 43 1.97 10.26 1.09
CA ASP A 43 0.82 9.38 1.33
C ASP A 43 -0.17 9.45 0.15
N LEU A 44 -0.42 10.66 -0.37
CA LEU A 44 -1.25 10.89 -1.55
C LEU A 44 -0.65 10.26 -2.82
N VAL A 45 0.65 10.50 -3.09
CA VAL A 45 1.36 9.93 -4.24
C VAL A 45 1.34 8.40 -4.16
N THR A 46 1.57 7.84 -2.98
CA THR A 46 1.54 6.39 -2.75
C THR A 46 0.14 5.83 -3.01
N ALA A 47 -0.91 6.44 -2.44
CA ALA A 47 -2.29 6.05 -2.63
C ALA A 47 -2.70 6.04 -4.12
N VAL A 48 -2.40 7.12 -4.85
CA VAL A 48 -2.71 7.25 -6.28
C VAL A 48 -1.97 6.19 -7.10
N SER A 49 -0.67 5.99 -6.84
CA SER A 49 0.12 4.99 -7.56
C SER A 49 -0.40 3.55 -7.38
N CYS A 50 -0.81 3.19 -6.16
CA CYS A 50 -1.43 1.91 -5.84
C CYS A 50 -2.77 1.74 -6.58
N GLY A 51 -3.63 2.78 -6.55
CA GLY A 51 -4.91 2.76 -7.24
C GLY A 51 -4.77 2.55 -8.75
N VAL A 52 -3.85 3.28 -9.39
CA VAL A 52 -3.58 3.14 -10.84
C VAL A 52 -3.14 1.72 -11.19
N THR A 53 -2.17 1.17 -10.44
CA THR A 53 -1.67 -0.19 -10.66
C THR A 53 -2.80 -1.21 -10.53
N TRP A 54 -3.68 -1.01 -9.54
CA TRP A 54 -4.80 -1.89 -9.29
C TRP A 54 -5.87 -1.86 -10.38
N MET A 55 -6.19 -0.66 -10.87
CA MET A 55 -7.12 -0.46 -11.97
C MET A 55 -6.63 -1.12 -13.26
N ILE A 56 -5.33 -0.99 -13.56
CA ILE A 56 -4.73 -1.63 -14.74
C ILE A 56 -4.81 -3.16 -14.61
N LEU A 57 -4.43 -3.71 -13.46
CA LEU A 57 -4.48 -5.15 -13.23
C LEU A 57 -5.90 -5.71 -13.28
N GLY A 58 -6.86 -5.04 -12.63
CA GLY A 58 -8.28 -5.43 -12.67
C GLY A 58 -8.86 -5.31 -14.07
N GLY A 59 -8.54 -4.24 -14.79
CA GLY A 59 -8.94 -4.02 -16.18
C GLY A 59 -8.42 -5.09 -17.13
N LEU A 60 -7.18 -5.55 -16.96
CA LEU A 60 -6.60 -6.62 -17.77
C LEU A 60 -7.39 -7.93 -17.65
N HIS A 61 -7.84 -8.28 -16.45
CA HIS A 61 -8.66 -9.47 -16.22
C HIS A 61 -10.09 -9.30 -16.76
N LEU A 62 -10.63 -8.08 -16.72
CA LEU A 62 -11.91 -7.74 -17.32
C LEU A 62 -11.87 -7.74 -18.86
N ILE A 63 -10.73 -7.47 -19.51
CA ILE A 63 -10.59 -7.63 -20.96
C ILE A 63 -10.83 -9.09 -21.37
N ALA A 64 -10.42 -10.03 -20.51
CA ALA A 64 -10.65 -11.46 -20.68
C ALA A 64 -12.09 -11.93 -20.35
N TRP A 65 -13.05 -11.01 -20.19
CA TRP A 65 -14.45 -11.30 -19.79
C TRP A 65 -15.19 -12.32 -20.67
N ASN A 66 -14.79 -12.41 -21.94
CA ASN A 66 -15.45 -13.22 -22.95
C ASN A 66 -14.56 -14.35 -23.52
N PHE A 67 -13.50 -14.74 -22.81
CA PHE A 67 -12.76 -15.96 -23.18
C PHE A 67 -13.67 -17.20 -23.12
N ASP A 68 -13.46 -18.10 -24.08
CA ASP A 68 -14.14 -19.39 -24.12
C ASP A 68 -13.44 -20.35 -23.16
N PHE A 69 -14.07 -20.56 -22.00
CA PHE A 69 -13.67 -21.59 -21.04
C PHE A 69 -14.43 -22.89 -21.35
N PRO A 70 -13.79 -24.06 -21.18
CA PRO A 70 -14.42 -25.35 -21.47
C PRO A 70 -15.60 -25.67 -20.53
N THR A 71 -15.65 -25.06 -19.34
CA THR A 71 -16.77 -25.20 -18.42
C THR A 71 -17.41 -23.85 -18.06
N GLU A 72 -18.74 -23.82 -17.99
CA GLU A 72 -19.51 -22.62 -17.62
C GLU A 72 -19.21 -22.16 -16.18
N MET A 73 -18.89 -23.10 -15.28
CA MET A 73 -18.54 -22.80 -13.90
C MET A 73 -17.25 -22.01 -13.79
N GLU A 74 -16.21 -22.37 -14.56
CA GLU A 74 -14.94 -21.64 -14.60
C GLU A 74 -15.13 -20.21 -15.11
N LYS A 75 -16.00 -20.02 -16.11
CA LYS A 75 -16.32 -18.70 -16.67
C LYS A 75 -17.02 -17.78 -15.65
N VAL A 76 -17.98 -18.31 -14.90
CA VAL A 76 -18.65 -17.54 -13.84
C VAL A 76 -17.66 -17.21 -12.72
N LEU A 77 -16.84 -18.18 -12.30
CA LEU A 77 -15.85 -17.99 -11.26
C LEU A 77 -14.80 -16.94 -11.66
N TRP A 78 -14.36 -16.94 -12.92
CA TRP A 78 -13.49 -15.94 -13.50
C TRP A 78 -14.08 -14.53 -13.41
N ARG A 79 -15.35 -14.37 -13.79
CA ARG A 79 -16.05 -13.07 -13.77
C ARG A 79 -16.19 -12.53 -12.36
N VAL A 80 -16.65 -13.35 -11.42
CA VAL A 80 -16.78 -12.96 -10.02
C VAL A 80 -15.41 -12.60 -9.45
N ALA A 81 -14.40 -13.45 -9.64
CA ALA A 81 -13.07 -13.20 -9.11
C ALA A 81 -12.40 -11.95 -9.73
N SER A 82 -12.59 -11.70 -11.03
CA SER A 82 -12.09 -10.49 -11.70
C SER A 82 -12.77 -9.22 -11.20
N LEU A 83 -14.08 -9.28 -10.93
CA LEU A 83 -14.84 -8.15 -10.38
C LEU A 83 -14.42 -7.87 -8.93
N THR A 84 -14.28 -8.90 -8.10
CA THR A 84 -13.77 -8.77 -6.73
C THR A 84 -12.35 -8.24 -6.71
N LEU A 85 -11.50 -8.66 -7.65
CA LEU A 85 -10.17 -8.11 -7.82
C LEU A 85 -10.27 -6.61 -8.12
N ALA A 86 -10.98 -6.18 -9.16
CA ALA A 86 -11.08 -4.76 -9.50
C ALA A 86 -11.70 -3.90 -8.38
N ALA A 87 -12.78 -4.36 -7.75
CA ALA A 87 -13.56 -3.57 -6.81
C ALA A 87 -12.99 -3.54 -5.37
N GLY A 88 -12.40 -4.64 -4.88
CA GLY A 88 -12.05 -4.78 -3.46
C GLY A 88 -11.06 -3.72 -2.96
N PRO A 89 -9.80 -3.71 -3.44
CA PRO A 89 -8.81 -2.71 -3.03
C PRO A 89 -9.17 -1.27 -3.42
N GLN A 90 -9.93 -1.06 -4.49
CA GLN A 90 -10.42 0.27 -4.86
C GLN A 90 -11.44 0.79 -3.84
N ALA A 91 -12.37 -0.06 -3.40
CA ALA A 91 -13.31 0.28 -2.33
C ALA A 91 -12.56 0.57 -1.02
N MET A 92 -11.54 -0.23 -0.69
CA MET A 92 -10.74 -0.04 0.53
C MET A 92 -9.97 1.29 0.52
N LEU A 93 -9.34 1.64 -0.61
CA LEU A 93 -8.65 2.92 -0.79
C LEU A 93 -9.61 4.11 -0.69
N SER A 94 -10.79 3.99 -1.31
CA SER A 94 -11.81 5.04 -1.28
C SER A 94 -12.31 5.32 0.14
N LEU A 95 -12.55 4.26 0.94
CA LEU A 95 -12.94 4.39 2.34
C LEU A 95 -11.83 5.05 3.16
N PHE A 96 -10.57 4.62 2.99
CA PHE A 96 -9.44 5.21 3.71
C PHE A 96 -9.30 6.72 3.45
N LEU A 97 -9.44 7.15 2.19
CA LEU A 97 -9.41 8.58 1.85
C LEU A 97 -10.60 9.35 2.43
N ILE A 98 -11.81 8.77 2.37
CA ILE A 98 -13.01 9.40 2.95
C ILE A 98 -12.86 9.56 4.46
N PHE A 99 -12.39 8.54 5.17
CA PHE A 99 -12.15 8.62 6.61
C PHE A 99 -11.06 9.64 6.96
N GLY A 100 -9.95 9.67 6.22
CA GLY A 100 -8.90 10.67 6.44
C GLY A 100 -9.34 12.11 6.19
N ILE A 101 -10.20 12.34 5.18
CA ILE A 101 -10.77 13.66 4.91
C ILE A 101 -11.83 14.03 5.96
N ALA A 102 -12.68 13.10 6.38
CA ALA A 102 -13.71 13.33 7.38
C ALA A 102 -13.10 13.67 8.76
N ASP A 103 -12.00 13.00 9.12
CA ASP A 103 -11.19 13.29 10.30
C ASP A 103 -10.54 14.68 10.21
N PHE A 104 -9.93 15.02 9.06
CA PHE A 104 -9.32 16.33 8.82
C PHE A 104 -10.33 17.49 8.86
N LEU A 105 -11.57 17.27 8.41
CA LEU A 105 -12.63 18.28 8.41
C LEU A 105 -13.45 18.32 9.72
N GLU A 106 -13.09 17.50 10.72
CA GLU A 106 -13.81 17.36 12.01
C GLU A 106 -15.33 17.13 11.86
N LEU A 107 -15.77 16.52 10.74
CA LEU A 107 -17.19 16.46 10.38
C LEU A 107 -17.99 15.38 11.12
N CYS A 108 -17.35 14.36 11.72
CA CYS A 108 -18.04 13.22 12.34
C CYS A 108 -17.29 12.64 13.55
N SER A 109 -18.03 12.20 14.57
CA SER A 109 -17.52 11.32 15.64
C SER A 109 -17.40 9.88 15.11
N LEU A 110 -16.16 9.45 14.87
CA LEU A 110 -15.76 8.28 14.09
C LEU A 110 -15.87 6.91 14.81
N ASP A 111 -16.02 6.88 16.14
CA ASP A 111 -15.78 5.66 16.93
C ASP A 111 -16.73 4.49 16.59
N ASP A 112 -18.05 4.71 16.50
CA ASP A 112 -19.00 3.63 16.19
C ASP A 112 -18.95 3.12 14.73
N CYS A 113 -18.39 3.91 13.82
CA CYS A 113 -18.20 3.51 12.42
C CYS A 113 -16.90 2.72 12.23
N LEU A 114 -15.85 3.03 12.99
CA LEU A 114 -14.54 2.39 12.86
C LEU A 114 -14.61 0.88 13.10
N ASP A 115 -15.29 0.43 14.16
CA ASP A 115 -15.42 -1.00 14.47
C ASP A 115 -16.13 -1.79 13.36
N LYS A 116 -17.19 -1.22 12.77
CA LYS A 116 -17.92 -1.86 11.66
C LYS A 116 -17.13 -1.87 10.37
N VAL A 117 -16.39 -0.80 10.10
CA VAL A 117 -15.57 -0.64 8.89
C VAL A 117 -14.36 -1.56 8.96
N GLU A 118 -13.75 -1.73 10.13
CA GLU A 118 -12.60 -2.62 10.32
C GLU A 118 -13.00 -4.08 10.07
N GLY A 119 -14.12 -4.53 10.64
CA GLY A 119 -14.64 -5.87 10.39
C GLY A 119 -14.98 -6.14 8.91
N LEU A 120 -15.61 -5.18 8.25
CA LEU A 120 -15.93 -5.28 6.82
C LEU A 120 -14.65 -5.28 5.97
N SER A 121 -13.68 -4.41 6.27
CA SER A 121 -12.38 -4.34 5.60
C SER A 121 -11.64 -5.68 5.69
N TYR A 122 -11.59 -6.29 6.87
CA TYR A 122 -10.93 -7.58 7.09
C TYR A 122 -11.59 -8.71 6.28
N SER A 123 -12.92 -8.77 6.27
CA SER A 123 -13.67 -9.79 5.51
C SER A 123 -13.49 -9.63 3.98
N VAL A 124 -13.51 -8.40 3.47
CA VAL A 124 -13.21 -8.08 2.06
C VAL A 124 -11.76 -8.44 1.72
N GLY A 125 -10.82 -8.21 2.63
CA GLY A 125 -9.43 -8.64 2.50
C GLY A 125 -9.30 -10.14 2.27
N ILE A 126 -9.93 -10.96 3.13
CA ILE A 126 -9.92 -12.42 2.99
C ILE A 126 -10.52 -12.86 1.65
N LEU A 127 -11.70 -12.33 1.29
CA LEU A 127 -12.34 -12.66 0.02
C LEU A 127 -11.45 -12.30 -1.18
N THR A 128 -10.75 -11.17 -1.12
CA THR A 128 -9.82 -10.74 -2.17
C THR A 128 -8.64 -11.69 -2.32
N ILE A 129 -8.09 -12.22 -1.21
CA ILE A 129 -7.02 -13.22 -1.26
C ILE A 129 -7.52 -14.51 -1.92
N VAL A 130 -8.72 -14.98 -1.56
CA VAL A 130 -9.32 -16.17 -2.16
C VAL A 130 -9.57 -15.97 -3.66
N SER A 131 -10.16 -14.84 -4.07
CA SER A 131 -10.38 -14.52 -5.49
C SER A 131 -9.08 -14.51 -6.29
N ARG A 132 -7.96 -14.05 -5.72
CA ARG A 132 -6.66 -14.10 -6.38
C ARG A 132 -6.17 -15.53 -6.59
N LEU A 133 -6.26 -16.38 -5.57
CA LEU A 133 -5.89 -17.79 -5.69
C LEU A 133 -6.74 -18.48 -6.77
N LEU A 134 -8.03 -18.16 -6.83
CA LEU A 134 -8.93 -18.65 -7.88
C LEU A 134 -8.54 -18.17 -9.26
N LEU A 135 -8.21 -16.88 -9.45
CA LEU A 135 -7.74 -16.37 -10.75
C LEU A 135 -6.45 -17.07 -11.20
N VAL A 136 -5.49 -17.27 -10.30
CA VAL A 136 -4.25 -17.99 -10.62
C VAL A 136 -4.56 -19.44 -11.00
N ALA A 137 -5.42 -20.13 -10.25
CA ALA A 137 -5.82 -21.50 -10.56
C ALA A 137 -6.53 -21.60 -11.92
N LEU A 138 -7.42 -20.67 -12.23
CA LEU A 138 -8.13 -20.61 -13.52
C LEU A 138 -7.18 -20.31 -14.68
N MET A 139 -6.22 -19.41 -14.50
CA MET A 139 -5.18 -19.17 -15.51
C MET A 139 -4.39 -20.45 -15.79
N LEU A 140 -3.97 -21.18 -14.75
CA LEU A 140 -3.26 -22.46 -14.92
C LEU A 140 -4.15 -23.52 -15.58
N ALA A 141 -5.44 -23.56 -15.27
CA ALA A 141 -6.40 -24.45 -15.91
C ALA A 141 -6.56 -24.13 -17.41
N SER A 142 -6.69 -22.85 -17.77
CA SER A 142 -6.71 -22.40 -19.17
C SER A 142 -5.41 -22.72 -19.91
N LEU A 143 -4.25 -22.61 -19.24
CA LEU A 143 -2.96 -22.99 -19.83
C LEU A 143 -2.86 -24.51 -20.04
N ARG A 144 -3.37 -25.32 -19.11
CA ARG A 144 -3.38 -26.78 -19.23
C ARG A 144 -4.36 -27.28 -20.29
N ALA A 145 -5.47 -26.56 -20.46
CA ALA A 145 -6.50 -26.87 -21.45
C ALA A 145 -6.13 -26.42 -22.87
N LEU A 146 -4.90 -25.95 -23.12
CA LEU A 146 -4.43 -25.61 -24.46
C LEU A 146 -4.69 -26.80 -25.42
N PRO A 147 -5.28 -26.55 -26.59
CA PRO A 147 -5.74 -27.61 -27.48
C PRO A 147 -4.60 -28.56 -27.84
N CYS A 148 -4.92 -29.85 -28.03
CA CYS A 148 -3.98 -30.92 -28.42
C CYS A 148 -3.07 -30.58 -29.62
N SER A 149 -3.40 -29.53 -30.38
CA SER A 149 -2.58 -28.90 -31.41
C SER A 149 -1.21 -28.40 -30.88
N ALA A 150 -1.13 -27.86 -29.66
CA ALA A 150 0.14 -27.40 -29.08
C ALA A 150 1.02 -28.54 -28.52
N HIS A 151 0.42 -29.71 -28.28
CA HIS A 151 1.14 -30.94 -27.92
C HIS A 151 1.66 -31.69 -29.15
N GLN A 152 1.31 -31.27 -30.37
CA GLN A 152 2.08 -31.68 -31.54
C GLN A 152 3.43 -31.02 -31.38
N THR A 153 4.46 -31.82 -31.12
CA THR A 153 5.85 -31.35 -31.11
C THR A 153 6.10 -30.66 -32.43
N LEU A 154 6.13 -29.32 -32.41
CA LEU A 154 6.65 -28.53 -33.52
C LEU A 154 7.94 -29.20 -33.95
N SER A 155 8.07 -29.57 -35.22
CA SER A 155 9.24 -30.23 -35.77
C SER A 155 10.40 -29.24 -35.87
N TRP A 156 10.76 -28.58 -34.75
CA TRP A 156 11.98 -27.79 -34.63
C TRP A 156 13.21 -28.68 -34.87
N THR A 157 13.12 -29.98 -34.61
CA THR A 157 14.10 -30.99 -35.02
C THR A 157 14.22 -31.15 -36.53
N ALA A 158 13.21 -30.77 -37.33
CA ALA A 158 13.30 -30.71 -38.79
C ALA A 158 13.98 -29.41 -39.28
N TYR A 159 14.11 -28.40 -38.42
CA TYR A 159 14.84 -27.15 -38.68
C TYR A 159 16.28 -27.18 -38.17
N ILE A 160 16.72 -28.24 -37.50
CA ILE A 160 18.15 -28.48 -37.27
C ILE A 160 18.71 -28.93 -38.62
N PRO A 161 19.45 -28.07 -39.35
CA PRO A 161 20.15 -28.54 -40.52
C PRO A 161 21.28 -29.43 -40.01
N HIS A 162 21.07 -30.74 -40.09
CA HIS A 162 22.08 -31.80 -40.23
C HIS A 162 23.49 -31.35 -39.80
N LEU A 163 23.73 -31.41 -38.49
CA LEU A 163 25.03 -31.80 -37.94
C LEU A 163 25.08 -33.33 -37.97
#